data_AF-A0A2N3DQI7-F1
#
_entry.id   AF-A0A2N3DQI7-F1
#
_cell.length_a   1.000
_cell.length_b   1.000
_cell.length_c   1.000
_cell.angle_alpha   90.00
_cell.angle_beta   90.00
_cell.angle_gamma   90.00
#
_symmetry.space_group_name_H-M   'P 1'
#
loop_
_entity.id
_entity.type
_entity.pdbx_description
1 polymer ?
#
loop_
_entity_poly.entity_id
_entity_poly.type
_entity_poly.pdbx_seq_one_letter_code
_entity_poly.pdbx_strand_id
1 'polypeptide(L)' 'TFTVVPGDGDSFTGSLVGSLGSMDVVDGKIDGNTLTWKMNMVVPMPMTLDCEATVDGDQLTGSVNAGAFGAMPLTGQREA' A
#
# COMPACT_ATOMS: atom_id res chain seq x y z
N THR A 1 -5.04 7.62 5.47
CA THR A 1 -4.51 8.24 4.25
C THR A 1 -3.35 7.43 3.73
N PHE A 2 -3.37 7.06 2.45
CA PHE A 2 -2.26 6.38 1.79
C PHE A 2 -1.59 7.36 0.83
N THR A 3 -0.31 7.62 1.04
CA THR A 3 0.49 8.54 0.21
C THR A 3 1.41 7.72 -0.66
N VAL A 4 1.32 7.93 -1.97
CA VAL A 4 2.20 7.32 -2.98
C VAL A 4 3.10 8.40 -3.56
N VAL A 5 4.40 8.17 -3.50
CA VAL A 5 5.44 9.01 -4.10
C VAL A 5 6.13 8.16 -5.17
N PRO A 6 5.79 8.36 -6.46
CA PRO A 6 6.46 7.68 -7.56
C PRO A 6 7.97 7.96 -7.51
N GLY A 7 8.77 6.90 -7.60
CA GLY A 7 10.22 6.97 -7.65
C GLY A 7 10.72 6.91 -9.09
N ASP A 8 11.98 6.50 -9.26
CA ASP A 8 12.56 6.29 -10.58
C ASP A 8 12.01 4.99 -11.21
N GLY A 9 11.56 5.10 -12.46
CA GLY A 9 11.03 3.98 -13.25
C GLY A 9 9.73 3.41 -12.68
N ASP A 10 9.73 2.09 -12.46
CA ASP A 10 8.57 1.30 -12.02
C ASP A 10 8.51 1.13 -10.49
N SER A 11 9.19 1.98 -9.74
CA SER A 11 9.23 1.92 -8.28
C SER A 11 8.46 3.08 -7.66
N PHE A 12 7.91 2.86 -6.47
CA PHE A 12 7.33 3.93 -5.69
C PHE A 12 7.62 3.75 -4.20
N THR A 13 7.69 4.88 -3.52
CA THR A 13 7.74 4.94 -2.06
C THR A 13 6.45 5.53 -1.56
N GLY A 14 6.19 5.41 -0.27
CA GLY A 14 4.93 5.89 0.28
C GLY A 14 4.79 5.59 1.75
N SER A 15 3.71 6.10 2.31
CA SER A 15 3.36 5.89 3.70
C SER A 15 1.85 5.72 3.84
N LEU A 16 1.43 4.71 4.58
CA LEU A 16 0.04 4.50 4.96
C LEU A 16 -0.15 4.95 6.40
N VAL A 17 -0.90 6.02 6.61
CA VAL A 17 -1.30 6.51 7.93
C VAL A 17 -2.74 6.10 8.17
N GLY A 18 -2.95 5.11 9.04
CA GLY A 18 -4.26 4.57 9.38
C GLY A 18 -4.55 4.60 10.87
N SER A 19 -5.70 4.05 11.26
CA SER A 19 -6.06 3.80 12.66
C SER A 19 -5.08 2.86 13.38
N LEU A 20 -4.34 2.05 12.61
CA LEU A 20 -3.31 1.13 13.08
C LEU A 20 -1.92 1.80 13.23
N GLY A 21 -1.80 3.09 12.91
CA GLY A 21 -0.54 3.84 12.93
C GLY A 21 -0.01 4.17 11.55
N SER A 22 1.22 4.67 11.51
CA SER A 22 1.95 4.95 10.28
C SER A 22 2.80 3.75 9.89
N MET A 23 2.65 3.30 8.65
CA MET A 23 3.43 2.21 8.06
C MET A 23 4.07 2.71 6.77
N ASP A 24 5.36 2.40 6.60
CA ASP A 24 6.07 2.74 5.38
C ASP A 24 5.90 1.66 4.32
N VAL A 25 5.81 2.09 3.07
CA VAL A 25 5.80 1.24 1.88
C VAL A 25 7.22 0.70 1.67
N VAL A 26 7.33 -0.62 1.62
CA VAL A 26 8.55 -1.38 1.33
C VAL A 26 8.35 -2.09 -0.01
N ASP A 27 9.38 -2.09 -0.86
CA ASP A 27 9.36 -2.74 -2.18
C ASP A 27 8.16 -2.31 -3.06
N GLY A 28 7.79 -1.03 -3.02
CA GLY A 28 6.72 -0.49 -3.86
C GLY A 28 7.09 -0.57 -5.34
N LYS A 29 6.26 -1.27 -6.10
CA LYS A 29 6.38 -1.43 -7.56
C LYS A 29 5.10 -1.06 -8.28
N ILE A 30 5.27 -0.42 -9.42
CA ILE A 30 4.23 -0.07 -10.37
C ILE A 30 4.34 -1.00 -11.57
N ASP A 31 3.31 -1.78 -11.85
CA ASP A 31 3.18 -2.61 -13.04
C ASP A 31 1.97 -2.12 -13.85
N GLY A 32 2.21 -1.19 -14.78
CA GLY A 32 1.17 -0.52 -15.56
C GLY A 32 0.20 0.26 -14.66
N ASN A 33 -0.97 -0.32 -14.41
CA ASN A 33 -2.01 0.24 -13.54
C ASN A 33 -2.07 -0.43 -12.16
N THR A 34 -1.26 -1.46 -11.92
CA THR A 34 -1.23 -2.19 -10.65
C THR A 34 -0.06 -1.72 -9.81
N LEU A 35 -0.31 -1.48 -8.53
CA LEU A 35 0.63 -1.10 -7.50
C LEU A 35 0.75 -2.27 -6.53
N THR A 36 1.95 -2.81 -6.37
CA THR A 36 2.23 -3.84 -5.37
C THR A 36 3.25 -3.32 -4.38
N TRP A 37 2.98 -3.46 -3.10
CA TRP A 37 3.92 -3.07 -2.05
C TRP A 37 3.76 -3.92 -0.81
N LYS A 38 4.76 -3.89 0.05
CA LYS A 38 4.73 -4.52 1.36
C LYS A 38 4.76 -3.45 2.44
N MET A 39 4.16 -3.71 3.58
CA MET A 39 4.30 -2.87 4.76
C MET A 39 4.78 -3.73 5.92
N ASN A 40 5.84 -3.29 6.60
CA ASN A 40 6.36 -4.00 7.76
C ASN A 40 5.95 -3.27 9.03
N MET A 41 5.02 -3.86 9.76
CA MET A 41 4.68 -3.42 11.11
C MET A 41 5.65 -4.09 12.07
N VAL A 42 6.48 -3.32 12.78
CA VAL A 42 7.57 -3.86 13.62
C VAL A 42 7.21 -4.01 15.11
N VAL A 43 6.22 -3.28 15.61
CA VAL A 43 5.87 -3.23 17.04
C VAL A 43 4.35 -3.23 17.21
N PRO A 44 3.79 -4.01 18.18
CA PRO A 44 4.45 -4.91 19.13
C PRO A 44 4.77 -6.32 18.60
N MET A 45 4.33 -6.68 17.39
CA MET A 45 4.72 -7.91 16.70
C MET A 45 5.18 -7.59 15.28
N PRO A 46 6.33 -8.12 14.82
CA PRO A 46 6.78 -7.98 13.44
C PRO A 46 5.84 -8.74 12.50
N MET A 47 5.14 -8.03 11.62
CA MET A 47 4.27 -8.61 10.60
C MET A 47 4.48 -7.88 9.28
N THR A 48 4.53 -8.66 8.19
CA THR A 48 4.53 -8.14 6.82
C THR A 48 3.11 -8.18 6.29
N LEU A 49 2.65 -7.06 5.77
CA LEU A 49 1.37 -6.89 5.11
C LEU A 49 1.65 -6.81 3.61
N ASP A 50 1.11 -7.75 2.85
CA ASP A 50 1.22 -7.73 1.38
C ASP A 50 0.06 -6.93 0.81
N CYS A 51 0.35 -5.89 0.05
CA CYS A 51 -0.63 -4.94 -0.46
C CYS A 51 -0.58 -4.90 -1.97
N GLU A 52 -1.75 -4.96 -2.58
CA GLU A 52 -1.93 -4.86 -4.02
C GLU A 52 -3.10 -3.92 -4.29
N ALA A 53 -2.92 -2.97 -5.20
CA ALA A 53 -4.00 -2.10 -5.64
C ALA A 53 -3.91 -1.84 -7.13
N THR A 54 -5.04 -1.60 -7.76
CA THR A 54 -5.16 -1.19 -9.15
C THR A 54 -5.69 0.23 -9.19
N VAL A 55 -5.05 1.06 -10.00
CA VAL A 55 -5.43 2.45 -10.25
C VAL A 55 -6.27 2.51 -11.53
N ASP A 56 -7.51 2.93 -11.38
CA ASP A 56 -8.44 3.21 -12.48
C ASP A 56 -8.76 4.71 -12.49
N GLY A 57 -8.03 5.46 -13.31
CA GLY A 57 -8.06 6.92 -13.36
C GLY A 57 -7.66 7.55 -12.01
N ASP A 58 -8.66 8.08 -11.31
CA ASP A 58 -8.50 8.69 -9.98
C ASP A 58 -8.89 7.75 -8.83
N GLN A 59 -9.45 6.58 -9.13
CA GLN A 59 -9.81 5.58 -8.13
C GLN A 59 -8.70 4.55 -7.97
N LEU A 60 -8.47 4.15 -6.73
CA LEU A 60 -7.53 3.09 -6.38
C LEU A 60 -8.32 2.01 -5.65
N THR A 61 -8.30 0.79 -6.18
CA THR A 61 -9.02 -0.36 -5.61
C THR A 61 -8.04 -1.50 -5.41
N GLY A 62 -8.00 -2.05 -4.21
CA GLY A 62 -6.97 -2.99 -3.83
C GLY A 62 -7.36 -3.84 -2.64
N SER A 63 -6.39 -4.64 -2.20
CA SER A 63 -6.48 -5.57 -1.10
C SER A 63 -5.21 -5.48 -0.28
N VAL A 64 -5.35 -5.36 1.03
CA VAL A 64 -4.26 -5.48 2.00
C VAL A 64 -4.40 -6.83 2.67
N ASN A 65 -3.48 -7.73 2.40
CA ASN A 65 -3.39 -9.01 3.07
C ASN A 65 -2.56 -8.85 4.35
N ALA A 66 -3.27 -8.89 5.49
CA ALA A 66 -2.66 -8.75 6.80
C ALA A 66 -2.27 -10.10 7.42
N GLY A 67 -1.89 -11.08 6.58
CA GLY A 67 -1.49 -12.42 6.99
C GLY A 67 -2.57 -13.09 7.84
N ALA A 68 -2.30 -13.25 9.12
CA ALA A 68 -3.22 -13.86 10.09
C ALA A 68 -4.53 -13.06 10.30
N PHE A 69 -4.56 -11.77 9.93
CA PHE A 69 -5.76 -10.92 10.01
C PHE A 69 -6.65 -11.00 8.76
N GLY A 70 -6.23 -11.73 7.73
CA GLY A 70 -6.97 -11.87 6.46
C GLY A 70 -6.78 -10.70 5.50
N ALA A 71 -7.44 -10.80 4.35
CA ALA A 71 -7.44 -9.76 3.33
C ALA A 71 -8.52 -8.71 3.64
N MET A 72 -8.10 -7.45 3.73
CA MET A 72 -8.97 -6.30 3.88
C MET A 72 -9.04 -5.53 2.56
N PRO A 73 -10.25 -5.15 2.09
CA PRO A 73 -10.35 -4.30 0.91
C PRO A 73 -9.74 -2.93 1.21
N LEU A 74 -8.95 -2.43 0.28
CA LEU A 74 -8.35 -1.11 0.32
C LEU A 74 -8.92 -0.29 -0.85
N THR A 75 -9.52 0.83 -0.53
CA THR A 75 -9.94 1.82 -1.52
C THR A 75 -9.24 3.13 -1.23
N GLY A 76 -8.84 3.81 -2.30
CA GLY A 76 -8.22 5.12 -2.26
C GLY A 76 -8.73 5.96 -3.41
N GLN A 77 -8.59 7.27 -3.27
CA GLN A 77 -8.80 8.20 -4.37
C GLN A 77 -7.52 9.03 -4.48
N ARG A 78 -7.10 9.33 -5.70
CA ARG A 78 -6.01 10.26 -5.96
C ARG A 78 -6.41 11.63 -5.40
N GLU A 79 -5.62 12.15 -4.48
CA GLU A 79 -5.74 13.53 -4.01
C GLU A 79 -4.94 14.42 -4.98
N ALA A 80 -5.57 15.52 -5.42
CA ALA A 80 -5.07 16.41 -6.47
C ALA A 80 -4.12 17.48 -5.94
#